data_AF-A0A7K9BIQ1-F1
#
_entry.id   AF-A0A7K9BIQ1-F1
#
_cell.length_a   1.000
_cell.length_b   1.000
_cell.length_c   1.000
_cell.angle_alpha   90.00
_cell.angle_beta   90.00
_cell.angle_gamma   90.00
#
_symmetry.space_group_name_H-M   'P 1'
#
loop_
_entity.id
_entity.type
_entity.pdbx_description
1 polymer ?
#
loop_
_entity_poly.entity_id
_entity_poly.type
_entity_poly.pdbx_seq_one_letter_code
_entity_poly.pdbx_strand_id
1 'polypeptide(L)' 'GQVDVLVTTAGGVEEDLIKCLAPTYVGDFNLPGQQLRQHGINRIGNLLVPNDNYCKFEDWLTPI' A
#
# COMPACT_ATOMS: atom_id res chain seq x y z
N GLY A 1 -27.04 6.70 5.06
CA GLY A 1 -25.86 5.90 4.64
C GLY A 1 -26.23 4.43 4.71
N GLN A 2 -25.44 3.54 4.10
CA GLN A 2 -25.65 2.09 4.22
C GLN A 2 -25.11 1.51 5.54
N VAL A 3 -24.22 2.22 6.23
CA VAL A 3 -23.56 1.80 7.48
C VAL A 3 -23.40 2.98 8.45
N ASP A 4 -23.32 2.67 9.74
CA ASP A 4 -23.18 3.67 10.83
C ASP A 4 -21.78 3.72 11.44
N VAL A 5 -21.05 2.59 11.48
CA VAL A 5 -19.71 2.47 12.08
C VAL A 5 -18.83 1.56 11.23
N LEU A 6 -17.54 1.93 11.08
CA LEU A 6 -16.50 1.12 10.44
C LEU A 6 -15.41 0.77 11.46
N VAL A 7 -14.97 -0.49 11.46
CA VAL A 7 -13.82 -0.96 12.24
C VAL A 7 -12.88 -1.67 11.27
N THR A 8 -11.62 -1.26 11.23
CA THR A 8 -10.59 -1.84 10.37
C THR A 8 -9.21 -1.70 11.03
N THR A 9 -8.21 -2.41 10.53
CA THR A 9 -6.82 -2.30 11.00
C THR A 9 -6.14 -1.07 10.38
N ALA A 10 -4.96 -0.71 10.89
CA ALA A 10 -4.16 0.39 10.33
C ALA A 10 -3.97 0.25 8.81
N GLY A 11 -3.62 -0.95 8.34
CA GLY A 11 -3.49 -1.29 6.92
C GLY A 11 -4.73 -0.97 6.08
N GLY A 12 -5.93 -1.14 6.63
CA GLY A 12 -7.17 -0.82 5.93
C GLY A 12 -7.41 0.68 5.74
N VAL A 13 -6.88 1.52 6.65
CA VAL A 13 -6.96 2.98 6.53
C VAL A 13 -5.82 3.52 5.67
N GLU A 14 -4.58 3.14 5.97
CA GLU A 14 -3.39 3.69 5.30
C GLU A 14 -3.35 3.30 3.81
N GLU A 15 -3.68 2.07 3.45
CA GLU A 15 -3.68 1.62 2.04
C GLU A 15 -4.83 2.23 1.22
N ASP A 16 -5.89 2.73 1.86
CA ASP A 16 -6.94 3.49 1.16
C ASP A 16 -6.41 4.88 0.77
N LEU A 17 -5.77 5.58 1.72
CA LEU A 17 -5.16 6.88 1.48
C LEU A 17 -3.99 6.80 0.50
N ILE A 18 -3.12 5.79 0.62
CA ILE A 18 -1.98 5.57 -0.29
C ILE A 18 -2.46 5.42 -1.75
N LYS A 19 -3.60 4.76 -2.00
CA LYS A 19 -4.14 4.59 -3.35
C LYS A 19 -4.57 5.90 -4.01
N CYS A 20 -4.87 6.94 -3.23
CA CYS A 20 -5.12 8.28 -3.77
C CYS A 20 -3.84 8.98 -4.24
N LEU A 21 -2.67 8.56 -3.74
CA LEU A 21 -1.36 9.17 -4.04
C LEU A 21 -0.61 8.43 -5.16
N ALA A 22 -0.71 7.10 -5.20
CA ALA A 22 -0.07 6.27 -6.21
C ALA A 22 -0.77 4.90 -6.35
N PRO A 23 -0.77 4.29 -7.56
CA PRO A 23 -1.46 3.03 -7.80
C PRO A 23 -0.77 1.82 -7.17
N THR A 24 -1.58 0.79 -6.90
CA THR A 24 -1.15 -0.59 -6.63
C THR A 24 -1.27 -1.42 -7.90
N TYR A 25 -0.36 -2.38 -8.12
CA TYR A 25 -0.32 -3.18 -9.34
C TYR A 25 -0.64 -4.65 -9.08
N VAL A 26 -1.16 -5.34 -10.09
CA VAL A 26 -1.30 -6.80 -10.07
C VAL A 26 0.05 -7.45 -10.38
N GLY A 27 0.39 -8.50 -9.63
CA GLY A 27 1.56 -9.34 -9.77
C GLY A 27 1.23 -10.82 -9.52
N ASP A 28 2.17 -11.56 -8.93
CA ASP A 28 2.03 -13.00 -8.68
C ASP A 28 2.50 -13.35 -7.25
N PHE A 29 1.86 -14.36 -6.65
CA PHE A 29 2.19 -14.86 -5.31
C PHE A 29 3.63 -15.42 -5.22
N ASN A 30 4.13 -15.99 -6.31
CA ASN A 30 5.39 -16.72 -6.38
C ASN A 30 6.61 -15.84 -6.73
N LEU A 31 6.42 -14.52 -6.84
CA LEU A 31 7.53 -13.61 -7.11
C LEU A 31 8.60 -13.69 -6.00
N PRO A 32 9.89 -13.86 -6.33
CA PRO A 32 10.95 -14.03 -5.34
C PRO A 32 11.09 -12.79 -4.44
N GLY A 33 10.87 -12.96 -3.13
CA GLY A 33 10.92 -11.85 -2.16
C GLY A 33 12.27 -11.12 -2.13
N GLN A 34 13.38 -11.82 -2.36
CA GLN A 34 14.71 -11.21 -2.46
C GLN A 34 14.79 -10.20 -3.60
N GLN A 35 14.29 -10.55 -4.79
CA GLN A 35 14.29 -9.65 -5.95
C GLN A 35 13.34 -8.47 -5.71
N LEU A 36 12.16 -8.71 -5.16
CA LEU A 36 11.22 -7.64 -4.82
C LEU A 36 11.84 -6.65 -3.83
N ARG A 37 12.49 -7.13 -2.78
CA ARG A 37 13.16 -6.28 -1.79
C ARG A 37 14.31 -5.47 -2.39
N GLN A 38 15.11 -6.08 -3.27
CA GLN A 38 16.19 -5.38 -3.99
C GLN A 38 15.68 -4.23 -4.86
N HIS A 39 14.46 -4.35 -5.41
CA HIS A 39 13.82 -3.32 -6.22
C HIS A 39 12.89 -2.40 -5.42
N GLY A 40 12.82 -2.55 -4.09
CA GLY A 40 11.94 -1.73 -3.25
C GLY A 40 10.46 -1.94 -3.53
N ILE A 41 10.03 -3.17 -3.79
CA ILE A 41 8.63 -3.54 -4.05
C ILE A 41 8.11 -4.38 -2.88
N ASN A 42 6.99 -3.96 -2.28
CA ASN A 42 6.27 -4.72 -1.27
C ASN A 42 5.19 -5.59 -1.92
N ARG A 43 4.97 -6.80 -1.40
CA ARG A 43 3.97 -7.75 -1.92
C ARG A 43 2.85 -7.98 -0.92
N ILE A 44 1.60 -7.83 -1.37
CA ILE A 44 0.38 -8.13 -0.62
C ILE A 44 -0.41 -9.18 -1.40
N GLY A 45 -0.23 -10.46 -1.07
CA GLY A 45 -0.78 -11.55 -1.87
C GLY A 45 -0.19 -11.57 -3.29
N ASN A 46 -1.02 -11.30 -4.31
CA ASN A 46 -0.64 -11.08 -5.70
C ASN A 46 -0.65 -9.60 -6.10
N LEU A 47 -0.63 -8.67 -5.15
CA LEU A 47 -0.52 -7.24 -5.42
C LEU A 47 0.88 -6.74 -5.10
N LEU A 48 1.33 -5.71 -5.83
CA LEU A 48 2.62 -5.07 -5.68
C LEU A 48 2.44 -3.59 -5.37
N VAL A 49 3.11 -3.14 -4.32
CA VAL A 49 3.13 -1.74 -3.87
C VAL A 49 4.59 -1.26 -3.90
N PRO A 50 4.97 -0.36 -4.82
CA PRO A 50 6.29 0.27 -4.80
C PRO A 50 6.54 1.02 -3.49
N ASN A 51 7.76 0.95 -2.94
CA ASN A 51 8.14 1.69 -1.73
C ASN A 51 7.88 3.20 -1.84
N ASP A 52 8.02 3.76 -3.05
CA ASP A 52 7.73 5.17 -3.35
C ASP A 52 6.30 5.59 -2.95
N ASN A 53 5.35 4.66 -2.95
CA ASN A 53 3.99 4.92 -2.46
C ASN A 53 3.98 5.28 -0.96
N TYR A 54 4.82 4.61 -0.16
CA TYR A 54 4.95 4.90 1.27
C TYR A 54 5.73 6.20 1.52
N CYS A 55 6.71 6.53 0.68
CA CYS A 55 7.41 7.83 0.75
C CYS A 55 6.46 9.00 0.47
N LYS A 56 5.61 8.89 -0.58
CA LYS A 56 4.57 9.89 -0.86
C LYS A 56 3.57 10.03 0.27
N PHE A 57 3.25 8.92 0.94
CA PHE A 57 2.37 8.93 2.10
C PHE A 57 3.02 9.64 3.29
N GLU A 58 4.31 9.40 3.56
CA GLU A 58 5.07 10.13 4.58
C GLU A 58 5.11 11.63 4.29
N ASP A 59 5.43 12.04 3.07
CA ASP A 59 5.43 13.44 2.64
C ASP A 59 4.05 14.11 2.83
N TRP A 60 2.97 13.38 2.55
CA TRP A 60 1.60 13.85 2.70
C TRP A 60 1.16 13.92 4.17
N LEU A 61 1.57 12.95 5.01
CA LEU A 61 1.14 12.83 6.41
C LEU A 61 1.90 13.77 7.35
N THR A 62 3.21 13.95 7.14
CA THR A 62 4.09 14.75 8.01
C THR A 62 3.61 16.19 8.30
N PRO A 63 3.04 16.94 7.33
CA PRO A 63 2.59 18.32 7.60
C PRO A 63 1.22 18.42 8.31
N ILE A 64 0.54 17.31 8.62
CA ILE A 64 -0.79 17.27 9.26
C ILE A 64 -0.66 17.21 10.78
#